data_AF-A0A803K763-F1
#
_entry.id   AF-A0A803K763-F1
#
_cell.length_a   1.000
_cell.length_b   1.000
_cell.length_c   1.000
_cell.angle_alpha   90.00
_cell.angle_beta   90.00
_cell.angle_gamma   90.00
#
_symmetry.space_group_name_H-M   'P 1'
#
loop_
_entity.id
_entity.type
_entity.pdbx_description
1 polymer ?
#
loop_
_entity_poly.entity_id
_entity_poly.type
_entity_poly.pdbx_seq_one_letter_code
_entity_poly.pdbx_strand_id
1 'polypeptide(L)'
;MDRCVSPGGAPGSEKLEMLKEQCKEISEMYEDLLRGNTKLRREIQSLTDLKDNAKSEMLELEEVCRLKVNEAHALDKDLKMLQKEECSLSQHLEGLTGTLLHLFHYKEHMIQWQSEISQEASSLLHATKATSNEKMLQQTTKEPQGEDKKTKKLKDVLCGDNCNFKISDFQEKGRGVVTLKLFKKEDLILQYKGNLLKYREGKETEETYFSDESIGCYMLFFKHKGATWCLDATVDDGSLGRLLNHSLKGNCTPKLFIHEGESCVIFVAV
;
A
#
# COMPACT_ATOMS: atom_id res chain seq x y z
N MET A 1 -60.73 52.76 109.95
CA MET A 1 -59.52 53.06 109.16
C MET A 1 -59.07 51.76 108.51
N ASP A 2 -59.48 51.61 107.26
CA ASP A 2 -59.26 50.45 106.42
C ASP A 2 -57.77 50.19 106.16
N ARG A 3 -57.39 48.90 106.17
CA ARG A 3 -56.30 48.40 105.35
C ARG A 3 -56.76 47.10 104.69
N CYS A 4 -57.25 47.23 103.47
CA CYS A 4 -57.47 46.11 102.56
C CYS A 4 -56.12 45.45 102.26
N VAL A 5 -56.00 44.19 102.64
CA VAL A 5 -54.94 43.29 102.15
C VAL A 5 -55.42 42.75 100.81
N SER A 6 -54.72 43.09 99.73
CA SER A 6 -54.98 42.57 98.39
C SER A 6 -54.71 41.06 98.34
N PRO A 7 -55.64 40.22 97.83
CA PRO A 7 -55.40 38.80 97.71
C PRO A 7 -54.65 38.48 96.40
N GLY A 8 -53.64 37.62 96.51
CA GLY A 8 -53.26 36.61 95.51
C GLY A 8 -52.85 37.11 94.12
N GLY A 9 -51.54 37.14 93.85
CA GLY A 9 -51.03 37.04 92.48
C GLY A 9 -51.55 35.75 91.83
N ALA A 10 -52.23 35.88 90.70
CA ALA A 10 -52.91 34.77 90.04
C ALA A 10 -51.90 33.74 89.49
N PRO A 11 -52.02 32.43 89.82
CA PRO A 11 -51.12 31.37 89.35
C PRO A 11 -51.13 31.14 87.82
N GLY A 12 -51.91 31.91 87.06
CA GLY A 12 -51.95 31.90 85.60
C GLY A 12 -50.97 32.85 84.92
N SER A 13 -50.44 33.88 85.61
CA SER A 13 -49.57 34.88 84.97
C SER A 13 -48.16 34.35 84.68
N GLU A 14 -47.61 33.52 85.55
CA GLU A 14 -46.25 32.97 85.42
C GLU A 14 -46.18 31.88 84.34
N LYS A 15 -47.21 31.03 84.25
CA LYS A 15 -47.34 30.03 83.19
C LYS A 15 -47.54 30.66 81.81
N LEU A 16 -48.27 31.77 81.74
CA LEU A 16 -48.45 32.53 80.50
C LEU A 16 -47.12 33.17 80.05
N GLU A 17 -46.33 33.70 80.98
CA GLU A 17 -45.03 34.30 80.65
C GLU A 17 -44.02 33.25 80.16
N MET A 18 -43.98 32.08 80.80
CA MET A 18 -43.18 30.94 80.35
C MET A 18 -43.56 30.47 78.93
N LEU A 19 -44.86 30.40 78.62
CA LEU A 19 -45.32 30.04 77.27
C LEU A 19 -44.94 31.09 76.23
N LYS A 20 -44.95 32.38 76.57
CA LYS A 20 -44.50 33.44 75.65
C LYS A 20 -43.01 33.31 75.33
N GLU A 21 -42.17 33.03 76.32
CA GLU A 21 -40.73 32.85 76.07
C GLU A 21 -40.49 31.61 75.21
N GLN A 22 -41.19 30.49 75.48
CA GLN A 22 -41.12 29.29 74.62
C GLN A 22 -41.57 29.59 73.18
N CYS A 23 -42.64 30.37 72.99
CA CYS A 23 -43.08 30.78 71.65
C CYS A 23 -42.05 31.66 70.94
N LYS A 24 -41.35 32.51 71.67
CA LYS A 24 -40.28 33.37 71.15
C LYS A 24 -39.06 32.54 70.73
N GLU A 25 -38.61 31.62 71.57
CA GLU A 25 -37.53 30.68 71.26
C GLU A 25 -37.85 29.85 70.00
N ILE A 26 -39.08 29.31 69.91
CA ILE A 26 -39.53 28.56 68.73
C ILE A 26 -39.53 29.44 67.47
N SER A 27 -39.97 30.70 67.59
CA SER A 27 -39.97 31.64 66.46
C SER A 27 -38.55 31.96 65.99
N GLU A 28 -37.61 32.18 66.92
CA GLU A 28 -36.20 32.41 66.60
C GLU A 28 -35.57 31.20 65.90
N MET A 29 -35.81 29.98 66.42
CA MET A 29 -35.37 28.74 65.78
C MET A 29 -35.94 28.57 64.36
N TYR A 30 -37.22 28.90 64.15
CA TYR A 30 -37.85 28.82 62.84
C TYR A 30 -37.24 29.81 61.84
N GLU A 31 -36.96 31.04 62.26
CA GLU A 31 -36.28 32.04 61.44
C GLU A 31 -34.84 31.63 61.09
N ASP A 32 -34.10 31.04 62.03
CA ASP A 32 -32.79 30.45 61.76
C ASP A 32 -32.85 29.32 60.73
N LEU A 33 -33.85 28.45 60.83
CA LEU A 33 -34.07 27.38 59.86
C LEU A 33 -34.38 27.93 58.47
N LEU A 34 -35.21 28.98 58.37
CA LEU A 34 -35.50 29.66 57.11
C LEU A 34 -34.25 30.31 56.50
N ARG A 35 -33.42 30.97 57.32
CA ARG A 35 -32.13 31.52 56.89
C ARG A 35 -31.20 30.43 56.36
N GLY A 36 -31.10 29.31 57.08
CA GLY A 36 -30.32 28.14 56.69
C GLY A 36 -30.78 27.55 55.36
N ASN A 37 -32.08 27.33 55.19
CA ASN A 37 -32.66 26.84 53.93
C ASN A 37 -32.40 27.80 52.77
N THR A 38 -32.49 29.10 52.99
CA THR A 38 -32.20 30.11 51.96
C THR A 38 -30.73 30.10 51.55
N LYS A 39 -29.81 29.88 52.52
CA LYS A 39 -28.38 29.71 52.23
C LYS A 39 -28.12 28.45 51.41
N LEU A 40 -28.68 27.31 51.83
CA LEU A 40 -28.55 26.04 51.11
C LEU A 40 -29.07 26.14 49.67
N ARG A 41 -30.23 26.78 49.45
CA ARG A 41 -30.74 27.01 48.08
C ARG A 41 -29.78 27.79 47.21
N ARG A 42 -29.17 28.86 47.74
CA ARG A 42 -28.16 29.65 47.01
C ARG A 42 -26.93 28.81 46.67
N GLU A 43 -26.49 27.97 47.58
CA GLU A 43 -25.32 27.11 47.39
C GLU A 43 -25.60 26.01 46.35
N ILE A 44 -26.79 25.39 46.40
CA ILE A 44 -27.25 24.44 45.37
C ILE A 44 -27.30 25.10 43.99
N GLN A 45 -27.82 26.32 43.90
CA GLN A 45 -27.87 27.06 42.63
C GLN A 45 -26.45 27.31 42.11
N SER A 46 -25.55 27.81 42.96
CA SER A 46 -24.15 28.03 42.58
C SER A 46 -23.45 26.76 42.11
N LEU A 47 -23.69 25.62 42.76
CA LEU A 47 -23.13 24.34 42.33
C LEU A 47 -23.73 23.86 41.00
N THR A 48 -25.00 24.16 40.75
CA THR A 48 -25.67 23.83 39.48
C THR A 48 -25.08 24.65 38.34
N ASP A 49 -24.89 25.96 38.54
CA ASP A 49 -24.27 26.84 37.55
C ASP A 49 -22.83 26.40 37.23
N LEU A 50 -22.05 26.04 38.25
CA LEU A 50 -20.69 25.51 38.07
C LEU A 50 -20.69 24.19 37.28
N LYS A 51 -21.63 23.29 37.57
CA LYS A 51 -21.78 22.02 36.85
C LYS A 51 -22.12 22.26 35.38
N ASP A 52 -23.02 23.18 35.09
CA ASP A 52 -23.42 23.49 33.72
C ASP A 52 -22.28 24.15 32.94
N ASN A 53 -21.51 25.04 33.58
CA ASN A 53 -20.31 25.62 32.98
C ASN A 53 -19.25 24.54 32.66
N ALA A 54 -18.93 23.67 33.61
CA ALA A 54 -17.98 22.58 33.40
C ALA A 54 -18.43 21.62 32.28
N LYS A 55 -19.75 21.38 32.17
CA LYS A 55 -20.32 20.58 31.08
C LYS A 55 -20.14 21.26 29.72
N SER A 56 -20.30 22.58 29.66
CA SER A 56 -20.06 23.35 28.43
C SER A 56 -18.59 23.30 28.02
N GLU A 57 -17.67 23.52 28.95
CA GLU A 57 -16.22 23.42 28.70
C GLU A 57 -15.80 22.02 28.23
N MET A 58 -16.40 20.96 28.79
CA MET A 58 -16.13 19.59 28.37
C MET A 58 -16.58 19.33 26.92
N LEU A 59 -17.73 19.86 26.50
CA LEU A 59 -18.21 19.74 25.12
C LEU A 59 -17.30 20.49 24.14
N GLU A 60 -16.81 21.67 24.52
CA GLU A 60 -15.82 22.40 23.71
C GLU A 60 -14.51 21.61 23.59
N LEU A 61 -14.05 20.97 24.67
CA LEU A 61 -12.86 20.14 24.65
C LEU A 61 -13.03 18.90 23.76
N GLU A 62 -14.19 18.24 23.83
CA GLU A 62 -14.53 17.11 22.96
C GLU A 62 -14.49 17.51 21.47
N GLU A 63 -15.01 18.69 21.14
CA GLU A 63 -14.97 19.23 19.79
C GLU A 63 -13.54 19.50 19.32
N VAL A 64 -12.70 20.11 20.16
CA VAL A 64 -11.27 20.32 19.87
C VAL A 64 -10.56 19.00 19.65
N CYS A 65 -10.80 17.99 20.49
CA CYS A 65 -10.24 16.65 20.33
C CYS A 65 -10.66 16.03 18.99
N ARG A 66 -11.93 16.14 18.62
CA ARG A 66 -12.46 15.65 17.34
C ARG A 66 -11.74 16.29 16.14
N LEU A 67 -11.56 17.62 16.16
CA LEU A 67 -10.85 18.34 15.11
C LEU A 67 -9.38 17.91 15.03
N LYS A 68 -8.71 17.71 16.17
CA LYS A 68 -7.31 17.25 16.22
C LYS A 68 -7.14 15.83 15.69
N VAL A 69 -8.09 14.94 15.95
CA VAL A 69 -8.10 13.59 15.36
C VAL A 69 -8.23 13.66 13.84
N ASN A 70 -9.12 14.50 13.32
CA ASN A 70 -9.26 14.70 11.87
C ASN A 70 -7.98 15.26 11.22
N GLU A 71 -7.33 16.24 11.87
CA GLU A 71 -6.05 16.79 11.42
C GLU A 71 -4.95 15.72 11.40
N ALA A 72 -4.87 14.87 12.43
CA ALA A 72 -3.93 13.76 12.48
C ALA A 72 -4.18 12.72 11.36
N HIS A 73 -5.45 12.40 11.07
CA HIS A 73 -5.80 11.52 9.95
C HIS A 73 -5.42 12.10 8.58
N ALA A 74 -5.58 13.41 8.39
CA ALA A 74 -5.14 14.08 7.17
C ALA A 74 -3.61 13.99 7.00
N LEU A 75 -2.85 14.25 8.08
CA LEU A 75 -1.39 14.13 8.07
C LEU A 75 -0.91 12.68 7.83
N ASP A 76 -1.58 11.68 8.38
CA ASP A 76 -1.28 10.26 8.12
C ASP A 76 -1.48 9.90 6.63
N LYS A 77 -2.54 10.44 6.01
CA LYS A 77 -2.77 10.26 4.58
C LYS A 77 -1.66 10.89 3.72
N ASP A 78 -1.25 12.12 4.06
CA ASP A 78 -0.17 12.81 3.35
C ASP A 78 1.17 12.08 3.52
N LEU A 79 1.48 11.59 4.73
CA LEU A 79 2.67 10.79 5.00
C LEU A 79 2.72 9.54 4.12
N LYS A 80 1.59 8.82 4.00
CA LYS A 80 1.50 7.64 3.13
C LYS A 80 1.71 7.96 1.65
N MET A 81 1.25 9.13 1.18
CA MET A 81 1.53 9.57 -0.19
C MET A 81 3.02 9.86 -0.39
N LEU A 82 3.66 10.57 0.54
CA LEU A 82 5.09 10.86 0.49
C LEU A 82 5.95 9.58 0.52
N GLN A 83 5.61 8.60 1.35
CA GLN A 83 6.29 7.31 1.39
C GLN A 83 6.20 6.56 0.06
N LYS A 84 5.05 6.65 -0.63
CA LYS A 84 4.88 6.06 -1.97
C LYS A 84 5.77 6.75 -3.00
N GLU A 85 5.86 8.08 -2.94
CA GLU A 85 6.76 8.85 -3.82
C GLU A 85 8.24 8.53 -3.55
N GLU A 86 8.64 8.45 -2.28
CA GLU A 86 10.00 8.05 -1.88
C GLU A 86 10.35 6.65 -2.41
N CYS A 87 9.43 5.69 -2.27
CA CYS A 87 9.61 4.35 -2.81
C CYS A 87 9.79 4.36 -4.34
N SER A 88 8.99 5.17 -5.06
CA SER A 88 9.13 5.31 -6.51
C SER A 88 10.47 5.94 -6.91
N LEU A 89 10.93 6.96 -6.19
CA LEU A 89 12.23 7.58 -6.42
C LEU A 89 13.38 6.62 -6.13
N SER A 90 13.29 5.84 -5.06
CA SER A 90 14.29 4.82 -4.72
C SER A 90 14.43 3.78 -5.85
N GLN A 91 13.30 3.28 -6.36
CA GLN A 91 13.29 2.35 -7.49
C GLN A 91 13.92 2.94 -8.76
N HIS A 92 13.66 4.23 -9.05
CA HIS A 92 14.30 4.91 -10.16
C HIS A 92 15.82 5.04 -9.97
N LEU A 93 16.26 5.36 -8.75
CA LEU A 93 17.68 5.47 -8.42
C LEU A 93 18.41 4.14 -8.59
N GLU A 94 17.83 3.04 -8.10
CA GLU A 94 18.33 1.68 -8.33
C GLU A 94 18.40 1.31 -9.82
N GLY A 95 17.39 1.73 -10.58
CA GLY A 95 17.39 1.59 -12.03
C GLY A 95 18.58 2.29 -12.69
N LEU A 96 18.85 3.54 -12.27
CA LEU A 96 19.97 4.34 -12.79
C LEU A 96 21.33 3.77 -12.38
N THR A 97 21.51 3.36 -11.12
CA THR A 97 22.77 2.75 -10.65
C THR A 97 23.06 1.45 -11.40
N GLY A 98 22.04 0.62 -11.65
CA GLY A 98 22.19 -0.56 -12.50
C GLY A 98 22.58 -0.23 -13.95
N THR A 99 22.11 0.91 -14.51
CA THR A 99 22.51 1.33 -15.87
C THR A 99 23.98 1.73 -15.89
N LEU A 100 24.40 2.51 -14.88
CA LEU A 100 25.78 2.93 -14.70
C LEU A 100 26.73 1.73 -14.57
N LEU A 101 26.35 0.72 -13.79
CA LEU A 101 27.13 -0.51 -13.65
C LEU A 101 27.26 -1.27 -14.98
N HIS A 102 26.18 -1.34 -15.76
CA HIS A 102 26.22 -1.99 -17.08
C HIS A 102 27.11 -1.24 -18.08
N LEU A 103 27.06 0.11 -18.07
CA LEU A 103 27.96 0.93 -18.89
C LEU A 103 29.43 0.77 -18.46
N PHE A 104 29.69 0.62 -17.16
CA PHE A 104 31.02 0.34 -16.64
C PHE A 104 31.54 -1.02 -17.14
N HIS A 105 30.75 -2.09 -17.02
CA HIS A 105 31.13 -3.41 -17.54
C HIS A 105 31.28 -3.43 -19.06
N TYR A 106 30.42 -2.71 -19.79
CA TYR A 106 30.54 -2.58 -21.25
C TYR A 106 31.88 -1.92 -21.63
N LYS A 107 32.30 -0.89 -20.89
CA LYS A 107 33.60 -0.25 -21.08
C LYS A 107 34.77 -1.22 -20.84
N GLU A 108 34.72 -2.01 -19.77
CA GLU A 108 35.73 -3.03 -19.47
C GLU A 108 35.80 -4.10 -20.56
N HIS A 109 34.65 -4.60 -21.02
CA HIS A 109 34.59 -5.54 -22.14
C HIS A 109 35.15 -4.95 -23.44
N MET A 110 34.88 -3.67 -23.74
CA MET A 110 35.44 -3.00 -24.90
C MET A 110 36.97 -2.88 -24.83
N ILE A 111 37.53 -2.62 -23.64
CA ILE A 111 38.98 -2.58 -23.40
C ILE A 111 39.59 -3.98 -23.63
N GLN A 112 38.96 -5.01 -23.06
CA GLN A 112 39.42 -6.39 -23.21
C GLN A 112 39.35 -6.84 -24.68
N TRP A 113 38.26 -6.54 -25.37
CA TRP A 113 38.07 -6.84 -26.78
C TRP A 113 39.09 -6.11 -27.68
N GLN A 114 39.42 -4.85 -27.37
CA GLN A 114 40.49 -4.14 -28.06
C GLN A 114 41.87 -4.80 -27.85
N SER A 115 42.15 -5.29 -26.63
CA SER A 115 43.38 -6.03 -26.34
C SER A 115 43.46 -7.34 -27.13
N GLU A 116 42.37 -8.10 -27.17
CA GLU A 116 42.25 -9.36 -27.93
C GLU A 116 42.46 -9.13 -29.43
N ILE A 117 41.82 -8.12 -30.03
CA ILE A 117 42.05 -7.74 -31.43
C ILE A 117 43.52 -7.37 -31.66
N SER A 118 44.14 -6.65 -30.74
CA SER A 118 45.53 -6.23 -30.88
C SER A 118 46.51 -7.42 -30.79
N GLN A 119 46.20 -8.41 -29.94
CA GLN A 119 46.93 -9.67 -29.85
C GLN A 119 46.74 -10.54 -31.09
N GLU A 120 45.51 -10.63 -31.61
CA GLU A 120 45.18 -11.43 -32.79
C GLU A 120 45.76 -10.80 -34.06
N ALA A 121 45.74 -9.47 -34.19
CA ALA A 121 46.45 -8.76 -35.26
C ALA A 121 47.97 -8.99 -35.21
N SER A 122 48.56 -9.04 -34.02
CA SER A 122 49.98 -9.38 -33.85
C SER A 122 50.27 -10.82 -34.24
N SER A 123 49.43 -11.78 -33.83
CA SER A 123 49.52 -13.20 -34.21
C SER A 123 49.38 -13.41 -35.72
N LEU A 124 48.44 -12.71 -36.38
CA LEU A 124 48.24 -12.76 -37.82
C LEU A 124 49.43 -12.14 -38.59
N LEU A 125 50.06 -11.09 -38.05
CA LEU A 125 51.29 -10.51 -38.60
C LEU A 125 52.49 -11.47 -38.49
N HIS A 126 52.55 -12.26 -37.41
CA HIS A 126 53.54 -13.33 -37.26
C HIS A 126 53.24 -14.52 -38.18
N ALA A 127 51.97 -14.89 -38.38
CA ALA A 127 51.57 -15.96 -39.29
C ALA A 127 51.77 -15.60 -40.79
N THR A 128 51.57 -14.34 -41.19
CA THR A 128 51.86 -13.88 -42.57
C THR A 128 53.34 -13.85 -42.90
N LYS A 129 54.23 -13.75 -41.91
CA LYS A 129 55.67 -13.97 -42.10
C LYS A 129 56.08 -15.44 -42.16
N ALA A 130 55.22 -16.36 -41.69
CA ALA A 130 55.49 -17.79 -41.61
C ALA A 130 54.84 -18.63 -42.73
N THR A 131 53.91 -18.08 -43.51
CA THR A 131 53.14 -18.85 -44.51
C THR A 131 53.00 -18.09 -45.84
N SER A 132 54.09 -18.10 -46.61
CA SER A 132 53.98 -18.18 -48.07
C SER A 132 53.80 -19.66 -48.39
N ASN A 133 52.54 -20.12 -48.54
CA ASN A 133 52.09 -21.20 -49.42
C ASN A 133 50.68 -21.69 -49.05
N GLU A 134 49.93 -22.01 -50.11
CA GLU A 134 48.68 -22.79 -50.18
C GLU A 134 47.32 -22.06 -50.27
N LYS A 135 46.52 -22.58 -51.22
CA LYS A 135 45.30 -22.09 -51.86
C LYS A 135 44.06 -22.82 -51.35
N MET A 136 42.87 -22.33 -51.78
CA MET A 136 41.57 -23.05 -51.91
C MET A 136 40.84 -23.34 -50.57
N LEU A 137 39.52 -23.20 -50.40
CA LEU A 137 38.39 -23.63 -51.24
C LEU A 137 37.07 -22.87 -50.90
N GLN A 138 36.04 -23.09 -51.72
CA GLN A 138 34.82 -22.33 -51.98
C GLN A 138 33.58 -22.60 -51.10
N GLN A 139 32.68 -21.59 -51.06
CA GLN A 139 31.21 -21.62 -51.31
C GLN A 139 30.18 -22.36 -50.41
N THR A 140 29.13 -21.59 -50.04
CA THR A 140 27.66 -21.88 -50.05
C THR A 140 27.13 -22.95 -49.08
N THR A 141 25.94 -22.87 -48.46
CA THR A 141 24.58 -22.71 -49.02
C THR A 141 23.55 -22.24 -47.96
N LYS A 142 22.49 -21.55 -48.42
CA LYS A 142 21.27 -21.21 -47.67
C LYS A 142 20.32 -22.41 -47.59
N GLU A 143 19.64 -22.60 -46.46
CA GLU A 143 18.43 -23.46 -46.34
C GLU A 143 17.19 -22.65 -45.92
N PRO A 144 15.99 -22.98 -46.40
CA PRO A 144 14.72 -22.37 -45.98
C PRO A 144 14.07 -23.20 -44.85
N GLN A 145 14.07 -22.70 -43.61
CA GLN A 145 13.42 -23.38 -42.45
C GLN A 145 12.73 -22.39 -41.49
N GLY A 146 11.82 -21.56 -42.01
CA GLY A 146 11.27 -20.41 -41.25
C GLY A 146 9.95 -20.64 -40.50
N GLU A 147 9.03 -21.45 -41.03
CA GLU A 147 7.63 -21.48 -40.55
C GLU A 147 7.31 -22.63 -39.59
N ASP A 148 7.75 -23.87 -39.87
CA ASP A 148 7.44 -25.05 -39.04
C ASP A 148 8.06 -25.02 -37.62
N LYS A 149 9.21 -24.36 -37.46
CA LYS A 149 9.89 -24.24 -36.16
C LYS A 149 9.20 -23.25 -35.23
N LYS A 150 8.55 -22.21 -35.76
CA LYS A 150 7.86 -21.19 -34.96
C LYS A 150 6.50 -21.69 -34.46
N THR A 151 5.77 -22.42 -35.31
CA THR A 151 4.46 -22.98 -34.95
C THR A 151 4.57 -24.08 -33.89
N LYS A 152 5.62 -24.91 -33.95
CA LYS A 152 5.89 -25.91 -32.91
C LYS A 152 6.20 -25.28 -31.54
N LYS A 153 7.11 -24.31 -31.49
CA LYS A 153 7.47 -23.59 -30.25
C LYS A 153 6.26 -22.89 -29.60
N LEU A 154 5.33 -22.38 -30.41
CA LEU A 154 4.11 -21.75 -29.91
C LEU A 154 3.19 -22.77 -29.22
N LYS A 155 2.99 -23.94 -29.83
CA LYS A 155 2.20 -25.03 -29.23
C LYS A 155 2.79 -25.53 -27.92
N ASP A 156 4.11 -25.67 -27.84
CA ASP A 156 4.80 -26.15 -26.63
C ASP A 156 4.55 -25.20 -25.44
N VAL A 157 4.61 -23.88 -25.66
CA VAL A 157 4.34 -22.87 -24.63
C VAL A 157 2.85 -22.85 -24.22
N LEU A 158 1.94 -22.99 -25.18
CA LEU A 158 0.50 -23.02 -24.92
C LEU A 158 0.04 -24.31 -24.23
N CYS A 159 0.73 -25.43 -24.47
CA CYS A 159 0.48 -26.70 -23.79
C CYS A 159 1.01 -26.72 -22.34
N GLY A 160 1.75 -25.68 -21.93
CA GLY A 160 2.26 -25.53 -20.56
C GLY A 160 3.48 -26.41 -20.26
N ASP A 161 4.31 -26.75 -21.26
CA ASP A 161 5.57 -27.44 -21.01
C ASP A 161 6.56 -26.51 -20.29
N ASN A 162 6.52 -26.61 -18.96
CA ASN A 162 7.23 -25.73 -18.03
C ASN A 162 8.54 -26.35 -17.51
N CYS A 163 9.03 -27.44 -18.10
CA CYS A 163 10.21 -28.17 -17.62
C CYS A 163 11.49 -27.31 -17.52
N ASN A 164 11.53 -26.18 -18.21
CA ASN A 164 12.66 -25.25 -18.27
C ASN A 164 12.57 -24.11 -17.24
N PHE A 165 11.64 -24.18 -16.29
CA PHE A 165 11.39 -23.13 -15.31
C PHE A 165 11.32 -23.69 -13.91
N LYS A 166 11.71 -22.86 -12.94
CA LYS A 166 11.64 -23.16 -11.50
C LYS A 166 11.05 -21.98 -10.76
N ILE A 167 10.15 -22.26 -9.82
CA ILE A 167 9.68 -21.27 -8.86
C ILE A 167 10.75 -21.11 -7.77
N SER A 168 11.10 -19.86 -7.46
CA SER A 168 12.02 -19.50 -6.39
C SER A 168 11.47 -18.34 -5.58
N ASP A 169 11.78 -18.29 -4.29
CA ASP A 169 11.46 -17.16 -3.43
C ASP A 169 12.56 -16.10 -3.51
N PHE A 170 12.13 -14.84 -3.68
CA PHE A 170 12.98 -13.65 -3.71
C PHE A 170 12.63 -12.77 -2.53
N GLN A 171 13.62 -12.42 -1.71
CA GLN A 171 13.43 -11.77 -0.41
C GLN A 171 12.52 -10.54 -0.43
N GLU A 172 12.54 -9.76 -1.50
CA GLU A 172 11.76 -8.51 -1.63
C GLU A 172 10.58 -8.60 -2.61
N LYS A 173 10.48 -9.69 -3.39
CA LYS A 173 9.47 -9.85 -4.45
C LYS A 173 8.53 -11.02 -4.21
N GLY A 174 8.78 -11.84 -3.19
CA GLY A 174 8.07 -13.09 -2.96
C GLY A 174 8.42 -14.12 -4.05
N ARG A 175 7.43 -14.92 -4.45
CA ARG A 175 7.62 -15.97 -5.46
C ARG A 175 7.93 -15.36 -6.82
N GLY A 176 8.87 -15.96 -7.54
CA GLY A 176 9.18 -15.62 -8.93
C GLY A 176 9.60 -16.84 -9.74
N VAL A 177 9.77 -16.65 -11.04
CA VAL A 177 10.18 -17.70 -11.98
C VAL A 177 11.62 -17.50 -12.43
N VAL A 178 12.40 -18.58 -12.41
CA VAL A 178 13.79 -18.64 -12.90
C VAL A 178 13.88 -19.62 -14.05
N THR A 179 14.69 -19.31 -15.06
CA THR A 179 14.93 -20.19 -16.21
C THR A 179 16.02 -21.23 -15.89
N LEU A 180 15.82 -22.47 -16.34
CA LEU A 180 16.80 -23.57 -16.25
C LEU A 180 17.63 -23.74 -17.53
N LYS A 181 17.30 -22.97 -18.58
CA LYS A 181 18.03 -22.93 -19.85
C LYS A 181 18.26 -21.48 -20.30
N LEU A 182 19.11 -21.32 -21.30
CA LEU A 182 19.34 -20.05 -21.98
C LEU A 182 18.22 -19.76 -23.00
N PHE A 183 17.69 -18.55 -22.98
CA PHE A 183 16.75 -18.04 -23.99
C PHE A 183 17.47 -17.02 -24.89
N LYS A 184 17.24 -17.11 -26.20
CA LYS A 184 17.73 -16.12 -27.16
C LYS A 184 16.68 -15.04 -27.36
N LYS A 185 17.10 -13.86 -27.80
CA LYS A 185 16.20 -12.79 -28.22
C LYS A 185 15.11 -13.33 -29.16
N GLU A 186 13.87 -12.92 -28.92
CA GLU A 186 12.65 -13.37 -29.60
C GLU A 186 12.19 -14.83 -29.32
N ASP A 187 12.83 -15.56 -28.40
CA ASP A 187 12.29 -16.84 -27.93
C ASP A 187 11.02 -16.65 -27.08
N LEU A 188 10.05 -17.54 -27.26
CA LEU A 188 8.85 -17.62 -26.44
C LEU A 188 9.19 -18.23 -25.09
N ILE A 189 8.72 -17.60 -24.01
CA ILE A 189 9.05 -17.96 -22.63
C ILE A 189 7.87 -18.68 -21.98
N LEU A 190 6.86 -17.93 -21.56
CA LEU A 190 5.69 -18.42 -20.84
C LEU A 190 4.45 -17.68 -21.33
N GLN A 191 3.35 -18.40 -21.40
CA GLN A 191 2.03 -17.78 -21.51
C GLN A 191 1.67 -17.15 -20.17
N TYR A 192 1.26 -15.89 -20.20
CA TYR A 192 0.50 -15.31 -19.10
C TYR A 192 -0.95 -15.68 -19.39
N LYS A 193 -1.51 -16.60 -18.61
CA LYS A 193 -2.86 -17.12 -18.82
C LYS A 193 -3.83 -16.37 -17.93
N GLY A 194 -4.94 -15.92 -18.49
CA GLY A 194 -5.90 -15.06 -17.80
C GLY A 194 -6.97 -14.53 -18.74
N ASN A 195 -7.88 -13.73 -18.19
CA ASN A 195 -8.94 -13.09 -18.96
C ASN A 195 -8.43 -11.81 -19.62
N LEU A 196 -8.58 -11.70 -20.94
CA LEU A 196 -8.13 -10.52 -21.69
C LEU A 196 -9.22 -9.44 -21.68
N LEU A 197 -8.92 -8.33 -21.04
CA LEU A 197 -9.79 -7.19 -20.83
C LEU A 197 -9.26 -5.95 -21.56
N LYS A 198 -10.17 -5.04 -21.90
CA LYS A 198 -9.77 -3.69 -22.33
C LYS A 198 -9.32 -2.88 -21.13
N TYR A 199 -8.56 -1.80 -21.37
CA TYR A 199 -8.04 -0.93 -20.32
C TYR A 199 -9.09 -0.50 -19.28
N ARG A 200 -10.28 -0.07 -19.72
CA ARG A 200 -11.34 0.40 -18.83
C ARG A 200 -11.88 -0.73 -17.93
N GLU A 201 -12.22 -1.87 -18.52
CA GLU A 201 -12.71 -3.05 -17.79
C GLU A 201 -11.67 -3.55 -16.78
N GLY A 202 -10.40 -3.54 -17.17
CA GLY A 202 -9.29 -3.88 -16.28
C GLY A 202 -9.17 -2.91 -15.10
N LYS A 203 -9.39 -1.60 -15.30
CA LYS A 203 -9.35 -0.61 -14.21
C LYS A 203 -10.51 -0.78 -13.22
N GLU A 204 -11.72 -1.00 -13.73
CA GLU A 204 -12.92 -1.27 -12.90
C GLU A 204 -12.73 -2.55 -12.06
N THR A 205 -12.10 -3.57 -12.64
CA THR A 205 -11.76 -4.83 -11.96
C THR A 205 -10.65 -4.64 -10.91
N GLU A 206 -9.61 -3.87 -11.23
CA GLU A 206 -8.51 -3.54 -10.31
C GLU A 206 -9.01 -2.80 -9.05
N GLU A 207 -9.93 -1.85 -9.21
CA GLU A 207 -10.56 -1.12 -8.10
C GLU A 207 -11.39 -2.06 -7.19
N THR A 208 -12.05 -3.05 -7.79
CA THR A 208 -12.81 -4.07 -7.06
C THR A 208 -11.86 -4.94 -6.21
N TYR A 209 -10.74 -5.41 -6.79
CA TYR A 209 -9.75 -6.21 -6.06
C TYR A 209 -8.97 -5.40 -5.03
N PHE A 210 -8.73 -4.11 -5.28
CA PHE A 210 -8.09 -3.23 -4.31
C PHE A 210 -8.90 -3.07 -3.02
N SER A 211 -10.21 -3.29 -3.08
CA SER A 211 -11.11 -3.19 -1.92
C SER A 211 -11.09 -4.45 -1.02
N ASP A 212 -10.49 -5.55 -1.48
CA ASP A 212 -10.40 -6.82 -0.76
C ASP A 212 -8.94 -7.27 -0.62
N GLU A 213 -8.35 -7.03 0.55
CA GLU A 213 -6.95 -7.35 0.86
C GLU A 213 -6.62 -8.85 0.79
N SER A 214 -7.64 -9.73 0.75
CA SER A 214 -7.43 -11.17 0.57
C SER A 214 -7.12 -11.58 -0.88
N ILE A 215 -7.40 -10.70 -1.85
CA ILE A 215 -7.22 -10.94 -3.28
C ILE A 215 -5.92 -10.28 -3.74
N GLY A 216 -4.92 -11.09 -4.08
CA GLY A 216 -3.67 -10.58 -4.67
C GLY A 216 -3.88 -9.98 -6.07
N CYS A 217 -3.06 -9.01 -6.45
CA CYS A 217 -3.12 -8.39 -7.78
C CYS A 217 -2.27 -9.16 -8.80
N TYR A 218 -2.92 -9.90 -9.70
CA TYR A 218 -2.28 -10.62 -10.81
C TYR A 218 -2.76 -10.07 -12.17
N MET A 219 -2.95 -8.75 -12.23
CA MET A 219 -3.42 -8.05 -13.42
C MET A 219 -2.24 -7.44 -14.18
N LEU A 220 -2.04 -7.88 -15.42
CA LEU A 220 -0.97 -7.39 -16.29
C LEU A 220 -1.51 -6.35 -17.28
N PHE A 221 -1.17 -5.08 -17.07
CA PHE A 221 -1.41 -4.02 -18.05
C PHE A 221 -0.26 -3.92 -19.05
N PHE A 222 -0.55 -3.98 -20.34
CA PHE A 222 0.48 -3.90 -21.40
C PHE A 222 -0.04 -3.19 -22.65
N LYS A 223 0.87 -2.61 -23.43
CA LYS A 223 0.53 -1.96 -24.71
C LYS A 223 0.76 -2.92 -25.87
N HIS A 224 -0.24 -3.08 -26.73
CA HIS A 224 -0.15 -3.83 -27.97
C HIS A 224 -0.82 -3.06 -29.11
N LYS A 225 -0.09 -2.85 -30.22
CA LYS A 225 -0.56 -2.12 -31.41
C LYS A 225 -1.21 -0.76 -31.09
N GLY A 226 -0.63 -0.01 -30.15
CA GLY A 226 -1.09 1.33 -29.77
C GLY A 226 -2.26 1.36 -28.78
N ALA A 227 -2.86 0.21 -28.44
CA ALA A 227 -3.89 0.10 -27.42
C ALA A 227 -3.33 -0.52 -26.12
N THR A 228 -3.86 -0.09 -24.98
CA THR A 228 -3.56 -0.71 -23.68
C THR A 228 -4.58 -1.81 -23.40
N TRP A 229 -4.07 -2.99 -23.06
CA TRP A 229 -4.82 -4.18 -22.68
C TRP A 229 -4.52 -4.53 -21.23
N CYS A 230 -5.43 -5.26 -20.61
CA CYS A 230 -5.24 -5.84 -19.29
C CYS A 230 -5.45 -7.35 -19.40
N LEU A 231 -4.56 -8.13 -18.81
CA LEU A 231 -4.74 -9.56 -18.68
C LEU A 231 -4.88 -9.91 -17.20
N ASP A 232 -6.04 -10.41 -16.80
CA ASP A 232 -6.36 -10.75 -15.42
C ASP A 232 -6.09 -12.23 -15.15
N ALA A 233 -5.04 -12.52 -14.37
CA ALA A 233 -4.64 -13.85 -13.93
C ALA A 233 -4.87 -14.05 -12.41
N THR A 234 -5.87 -13.36 -11.85
CA THR A 234 -6.18 -13.42 -10.41
C THR A 234 -6.63 -14.81 -9.97
N VAL A 235 -7.40 -15.51 -10.82
CA VAL A 235 -7.73 -16.92 -10.61
C VAL A 235 -6.46 -17.77 -10.74
N ASP A 236 -6.08 -18.46 -9.66
CA ASP A 236 -4.92 -19.35 -9.66
C ASP A 236 -5.22 -20.63 -10.43
N ASP A 237 -4.65 -20.75 -11.63
CA ASP A 237 -4.76 -21.93 -12.49
C ASP A 237 -3.48 -22.77 -12.50
N GLY A 238 -2.52 -22.46 -11.62
CA GLY A 238 -1.21 -23.11 -11.56
C GLY A 238 -0.25 -22.73 -12.69
N SER A 239 -0.61 -21.80 -13.58
CA SER A 239 0.29 -21.32 -14.63
C SER A 239 1.48 -20.56 -14.03
N LEU A 240 2.67 -20.72 -14.61
CA LEU A 240 3.87 -20.02 -14.13
C LEU A 240 3.91 -18.55 -14.57
N GLY A 241 3.22 -18.20 -15.66
CA GLY A 241 3.26 -16.85 -16.23
C GLY A 241 2.84 -15.77 -15.24
N ARG A 242 1.81 -16.03 -14.41
CA ARG A 242 1.34 -15.09 -13.38
C ARG A 242 2.35 -14.81 -12.26
N LEU A 243 3.38 -15.65 -12.13
CA LEU A 243 4.47 -15.49 -11.16
C LEU A 243 5.69 -14.74 -11.76
N LEU A 244 5.57 -14.20 -12.98
CA LEU A 244 6.62 -13.36 -13.55
C LEU A 244 6.68 -12.03 -12.79
N ASN A 245 7.85 -11.75 -12.21
CA ASN A 245 8.08 -10.53 -11.47
C ASN A 245 8.25 -9.31 -12.40
N HIS A 246 7.79 -8.16 -11.93
CA HIS A 246 8.00 -6.89 -12.62
C HIS A 246 9.46 -6.39 -12.49
N SER A 247 9.94 -5.76 -13.56
CA SER A 247 11.23 -5.06 -13.62
C SER A 247 11.18 -3.98 -14.69
N LEU A 248 11.70 -2.78 -14.38
CA LEU A 248 11.89 -1.69 -15.36
C LEU A 248 12.87 -2.10 -16.48
N LYS A 249 13.82 -2.98 -16.19
CA LYS A 249 14.75 -3.59 -17.15
C LYS A 249 14.48 -5.09 -17.24
N GLY A 250 13.25 -5.42 -17.63
CA GLY A 250 12.87 -6.79 -17.90
C GLY A 250 13.69 -7.41 -19.02
N ASN A 251 13.92 -8.71 -18.93
CA ASN A 251 14.52 -9.54 -19.98
C ASN A 251 13.45 -10.18 -20.88
N CYS A 252 12.19 -9.81 -20.70
CA CYS A 252 11.07 -10.26 -21.51
C CYS A 252 9.96 -9.20 -21.62
N THR A 253 9.13 -9.32 -22.65
CA THR A 253 8.00 -8.42 -22.90
C THR A 253 6.76 -9.20 -23.34
N PRO A 254 5.54 -8.82 -22.91
CA PRO A 254 4.32 -9.48 -23.35
C PRO A 254 4.00 -9.13 -24.81
N LYS A 255 3.67 -10.14 -25.61
CA LYS A 255 3.10 -9.99 -26.96
C LYS A 255 1.78 -10.74 -27.06
N LEU A 256 0.82 -10.13 -27.76
CA LEU A 256 -0.47 -10.75 -28.08
C LEU A 256 -0.29 -11.66 -29.30
N PHE A 257 -0.76 -12.89 -29.19
CA PHE A 257 -0.83 -13.89 -30.24
C PHE A 257 -2.28 -14.33 -30.44
N ILE A 258 -2.59 -14.79 -31.65
CA ILE A 258 -3.88 -15.41 -31.95
C ILE A 258 -3.59 -16.87 -32.29
N HIS A 259 -4.19 -17.79 -31.55
CA HIS A 259 -4.05 -19.23 -31.74
C HIS A 259 -5.43 -19.87 -31.74
N GLU A 260 -5.78 -20.61 -32.80
CA GLU A 260 -7.09 -21.27 -32.95
C GLU A 260 -8.31 -20.35 -32.78
N GLY A 261 -8.14 -19.05 -33.08
CA GLY A 261 -9.20 -18.04 -32.94
C GLY A 261 -9.24 -17.35 -31.58
N GLU A 262 -8.45 -17.83 -30.60
CA GLU A 262 -8.35 -17.26 -29.26
C GLU A 262 -7.14 -16.34 -29.13
N SER A 263 -7.30 -15.24 -28.38
CA SER A 263 -6.22 -14.31 -28.09
C SER A 263 -5.45 -14.76 -26.84
N CYS A 264 -4.15 -14.93 -26.96
CA CYS A 264 -3.27 -15.30 -25.85
C CYS A 264 -2.11 -14.31 -25.70
N VAL A 265 -1.63 -14.12 -24.47
CA VAL A 265 -0.47 -13.27 -24.18
C VAL A 265 0.70 -14.15 -23.81
N ILE A 266 1.81 -13.99 -24.53
CA ILE A 266 3.03 -14.76 -24.30
C ILE A 266 4.19 -13.80 -24.09
N PHE A 267 4.99 -14.06 -23.08
CA PHE A 267 6.24 -13.34 -22.85
C PHE A 267 7.31 -13.81 -23.83
N VAL A 268 7.99 -12.83 -24.42
CA VAL A 268 9.04 -13.03 -25.42
C VAL A 268 10.33 -12.41 -24.91
N ALA A 269 11.45 -13.11 -25.03
CA ALA A 269 12.76 -12.61 -24.63
C ALA A 269 13.18 -11.37 -25.46
N VAL A 270 13.70 -10.33 -24.80
CA VAL A 270 14.12 -9.06 -25.44
C VAL A 270 15.64 -8.91 -25.57
#